data_AF-A0A5N9CUY4-F1
#
_entry.id   AF-A0A5N9CUY4-F1
#
_cell.length_a   1.000
_cell.length_b   1.000
_cell.length_c   1.000
_cell.angle_alpha   90.00
_cell.angle_beta   90.00
_cell.angle_gamma   90.00
#
_symmetry.space_group_name_H-M   'P 1'
#
loop_
_entity.id
_entity.type
_entity.pdbx_description
1 polymer ?
#
loop_
_entity_poly.entity_id
_entity_poly.type
_entity_poly.pdbx_seq_one_letter_code
_entity_poly.pdbx_strand_id
1 'polypeptide(L)' 'MSKDGISELIDPPVIPVGEAAYLLPDDRVFDVSINGQHQAYPLRIMNRHEMANNVIAGVHFALAY' A
#
# COMPACT_ATOMS: atom_id res chain seq x y z
N MET A 1 -15.83 -11.10 -3.19
CA MET A 1 -15.38 -12.19 -2.29
C MET A 1 -14.25 -12.92 -3.01
N SER A 2 -13.01 -12.77 -2.53
CA SER A 2 -11.83 -13.44 -3.10
C SER A 2 -11.69 -14.87 -2.55
N LYS A 3 -11.01 -15.71 -3.33
CA LYS A 3 -11.12 -17.17 -3.31
C LYS A 3 -10.53 -17.88 -2.07
N ASP A 4 -9.72 -17.21 -1.25
CA ASP A 4 -9.02 -17.87 -0.13
C ASP A 4 -9.09 -17.09 1.20
N GLY A 5 -10.01 -16.11 1.33
CA GLY A 5 -10.19 -15.30 2.54
C GLY A 5 -9.21 -14.15 2.74
N ILE A 6 -8.17 -14.07 1.90
CA ILE A 6 -7.30 -12.91 1.76
C ILE A 6 -7.83 -12.07 0.59
N SER A 7 -8.29 -10.84 0.86
CA SER A 7 -8.64 -9.89 -0.21
C SER A 7 -7.43 -9.05 -0.54
N GLU A 8 -7.09 -8.96 -1.82
CA GLU A 8 -6.07 -8.02 -2.31
C GLU A 8 -6.44 -6.59 -1.91
N LEU A 9 -5.44 -5.72 -1.76
CA LEU A 9 -5.70 -4.28 -1.66
C LEU A 9 -5.95 -3.75 -3.07
N ILE A 10 -7.17 -3.27 -3.31
CA ILE A 10 -7.55 -2.60 -4.56
C ILE A 10 -7.83 -1.14 -4.23
N ASP A 11 -7.07 -0.24 -4.85
CA ASP A 11 -7.13 1.22 -4.64
C ASP A 11 -7.29 1.59 -3.14
N PRO A 12 -6.37 1.15 -2.27
CA PRO A 12 -6.49 1.36 -0.84
C PRO A 12 -6.51 2.85 -0.48
N PRO A 13 -7.20 3.25 0.61
CA PRO A 13 -7.19 4.64 1.05
C PRO A 13 -5.77 5.09 1.39
N VAL A 14 -5.42 6.27 0.88
CA VAL A 14 -4.13 6.92 1.13
C VAL A 14 -4.38 8.07 2.08
N ILE A 15 -3.63 8.08 3.19
CA ILE A 15 -3.73 9.14 4.20
C ILE A 15 -2.41 9.90 4.28
N PRO A 16 -2.42 11.18 4.71
CA PRO A 16 -1.20 11.93 4.99
C PRO A 16 -0.35 11.23 6.06
N VAL A 17 0.97 11.35 5.96
CA VAL A 17 1.92 10.73 6.91
C VAL A 17 1.63 11.14 8.36
N GLY A 18 1.26 12.41 8.60
CA GLY A 18 0.93 12.91 9.95
C GLY A 18 -0.37 12.34 10.54
N GLU A 19 -1.23 11.74 9.72
CA GLU A 19 -2.48 11.09 10.15
C GLU A 19 -2.31 9.57 10.34
N ALA A 20 -1.16 9.01 9.90
CA ALA A 20 -0.86 7.58 10.01
C ALA A 20 -0.43 7.18 11.43
N ALA A 21 -1.27 7.48 12.43
CA ALA A 21 -1.03 7.21 13.86
C ALA A 21 -0.87 5.72 14.19
N TYR A 22 -1.20 4.82 13.26
CA TYR A 22 -0.97 3.39 13.43
C TYR A 22 0.50 3.00 13.17
N LEU A 23 1.28 3.80 12.44
CA LEU A 23 2.69 3.52 12.16
C LEU A 23 3.58 3.79 13.37
N LEU A 24 4.57 2.94 13.58
CA LEU A 24 5.64 3.14 14.55
C LEU A 24 6.90 3.65 13.83
N PRO A 25 7.85 4.31 14.51
CA PRO A 25 9.06 4.83 13.86
C PRO A 25 9.89 3.77 13.11
N ASP A 26 9.90 2.53 13.60
CA ASP A 26 10.71 1.44 13.03
C ASP A 26 9.92 0.54 12.06
N ASP A 27 8.68 0.93 11.72
CA ASP A 27 7.89 0.19 10.75
C ASP A 27 8.52 0.21 9.36
N ARG A 28 8.62 -0.98 8.78
CA ARG A 28 9.05 -1.12 7.39
C ARG A 28 7.91 -0.79 6.45
N VAL A 29 8.21 -0.07 5.38
CA VAL A 29 7.26 0.27 4.31
C VAL A 29 7.92 0.02 2.96
N PHE A 30 7.10 -0.24 1.94
CA PHE A 30 7.52 -0.07 0.54
C PHE A 30 7.17 1.35 0.12
N ASP A 31 8.16 2.16 -0.27
CA ASP A 31 7.91 3.43 -0.93
C ASP A 31 7.73 3.19 -2.43
N VAL A 32 6.63 3.70 -2.99
CA VAL A 32 6.38 3.70 -4.44
C VAL A 32 6.40 5.14 -4.92
N SER A 33 7.37 5.45 -5.77
CA SER A 33 7.52 6.75 -6.42
C SER A 33 7.20 6.65 -7.91
N ILE A 34 6.16 7.35 -8.34
CA ILE A 34 5.76 7.44 -9.75
C ILE A 34 5.46 8.90 -10.09
N ASN A 35 6.15 9.43 -11.11
CA ASN A 35 6.01 10.83 -11.55
C ASN A 35 6.13 11.87 -10.41
N GLY A 36 6.99 11.60 -9.42
CA GLY A 36 7.22 12.48 -8.26
C GLY A 36 6.14 12.41 -7.17
N GLN A 37 5.10 11.58 -7.34
CA GLN A 37 4.17 11.24 -6.27
C GLN A 37 4.66 10.00 -5.53
N HIS A 38 4.65 10.08 -4.20
CA HIS A 38 5.10 9.01 -3.31
C HIS A 38 3.94 8.48 -2.49
N GLN A 39 3.87 7.16 -2.34
CA GLN A 39 2.98 6.49 -1.40
C GLN A 39 3.72 5.35 -0.69
N ALA A 40 3.54 5.28 0.63
CA ALA A 40 4.13 4.23 1.46
C ALA A 40 3.11 3.11 1.72
N TYR A 41 3.52 1.86 1.48
CA TYR A 41 2.75 0.65 1.74
C TYR A 41 3.34 -0.07 2.95
N PRO A 42 2.69 -0.03 4.12
CA PRO A 42 3.23 -0.63 5.33
C PRO A 42 3.37 -2.15 5.20
N LEU A 43 4.56 -2.66 5.52
CA LEU A 43 4.88 -4.09 5.42
C LEU A 43 3.88 -4.95 6.19
N ARG A 44 3.50 -4.55 7.39
CA ARG A 44 2.54 -5.30 8.21
C ARG A 44 1.14 -5.43 7.59
N ILE A 45 0.75 -4.49 6.73
CA ILE A 45 -0.50 -4.55 5.98
C ILE A 45 -0.29 -5.42 4.75
N MET A 46 0.80 -5.19 4.00
CA MET A 46 1.15 -6.00 2.83
C MET A 46 1.33 -7.48 3.16
N ASN A 47 1.93 -7.84 4.31
CA ASN A 47 2.07 -9.23 4.77
C ASN A 47 0.75 -10.00 4.82
N ARG A 48 -0.38 -9.32 5.06
CA ARG A 48 -1.70 -9.96 5.10
C ARG A 48 -2.32 -10.08 3.71
N HIS A 49 -2.03 -9.13 2.84
CA HIS A 49 -2.75 -8.94 1.58
C HIS A 49 -1.95 -9.39 0.35
N GLU A 50 -0.62 -9.56 0.49
CA GLU A 50 0.40 -10.04 -0.48
C GLU A 50 0.46 -9.28 -1.82
N MET A 51 -0.57 -8.50 -2.14
CA MET A 51 -0.72 -7.75 -3.37
C MET A 51 -1.54 -6.48 -3.16
N ALA A 52 -1.04 -5.39 -3.73
CA ALA A 52 -1.73 -4.12 -3.83
C ALA A 52 -1.78 -3.66 -5.29
N ASN A 53 -2.99 -3.50 -5.81
CA ASN A 53 -3.26 -2.89 -7.11
C ASN A 53 -3.68 -1.44 -6.86
N ASN A 54 -2.97 -0.47 -7.45
CA ASN A 54 -3.26 0.94 -7.24
C ASN A 54 -2.93 1.80 -8.47
N VAL A 55 -3.39 3.06 -8.43
CA VAL A 55 -3.09 4.09 -9.41
C VAL A 55 -2.40 5.29 -8.73
N ILE A 56 -1.19 5.62 -9.17
CA ILE A 56 -0.45 6.82 -8.74
C ILE A 56 -0.15 7.66 -9.97
N ALA A 57 -0.42 8.97 -9.90
CA ALA A 57 -0.19 9.90 -11.02
C ALA A 57 -0.77 9.41 -12.37
N GLY A 58 -1.90 8.70 -12.36
CA GLY A 58 -2.54 8.13 -13.54
C GLY A 58 -1.92 6.83 -14.09
N VAL A 59 -0.92 6.28 -13.42
CA VAL A 59 -0.25 5.02 -13.81
C VAL A 59 -0.75 3.88 -12.95
N HIS A 60 -1.28 2.85 -13.59
CA HIS A 60 -1.64 1.59 -12.93
C HIS A 60 -0.39 0.79 -12.60
N PHE A 61 -0.34 0.23 -11.39
CA PHE A 61 0.70 -0.70 -11.00
C PHE A 61 0.18 -1.75 -10.02
N ALA A 62 0.96 -2.83 -9.90
CA ALA A 62 0.78 -3.86 -8.89
C ALA A 62 2.07 -3.98 -8.08
N LEU A 63 1.93 -3.99 -6.76
CA LEU A 63 2.99 -4.30 -5.81
C LEU A 63 2.71 -5.66 -5.19
N ALA A 64 3.59 -6.63 -5.44
CA ALA A 64 3.53 -7.96 -4.86
C ALA A 64 4.64 -8.15 -3.81
N TYR A 65 4.32 -8.79 -2.69
CA TYR A 65 5.24 -9.05 -1.58
C TYR A 65 5.02 -10.43 -0.97
#